data_AF-A0A3N0WIM1-F1
#
_entry.id   AF-A0A3N0WIM1-F1
#
_cell.length_a   1.000
_cell.length_b   1.000
_cell.length_c   1.000
_cell.angle_alpha   90.00
_cell.angle_beta   90.00
_cell.angle_gamma   90.00
#
_symmetry.space_group_name_H-M   'P 1'
#
loop_
_entity.id
_entity.type
_entity.pdbx_description
1 polymer ?
#
loop_
_entity_poly.entity_id
_entity_poly.type
_entity_poly.pdbx_seq_one_letter_code
_entity_poly.pdbx_strand_id
1 'polypeptide(L)'
;MWMADCYTETHTYDSAQIYIDKSIKLVEEIPDAQYSSFNRMFRRKAYAYFYQAQIYIKQKNTKSALEFIDKAYKQTINEQHSYLYPILEAYGDYYFLIKEFQNAISYYKKAINNKKQHLQTSADINLKISHCYKAMNDSFNEKKYLTISSEQRQYDEKIGRINSTHIAESILKEELEKKEAVRNKNILILLSVNILCMILIVLVVFRLRKEKEMRSSKTKIIYCRKVQMI
;
A
#
# COMPACT_ATOMS: atom_id res chain seq x y z
N MET A 1 -18.33 -3.65 1.78
CA MET A 1 -17.38 -4.52 2.51
C MET A 1 -16.48 -3.71 3.45
N TRP A 2 -15.61 -2.81 2.96
CA TRP A 2 -14.67 -2.06 3.82
C TRP A 2 -15.37 -1.20 4.89
N MET A 3 -16.49 -0.56 4.54
CA MET A 3 -17.33 0.14 5.51
C MET A 3 -17.92 -0.81 6.57
N ALA A 4 -18.34 -2.01 6.16
CA ALA A 4 -18.89 -2.99 7.10
C ALA A 4 -17.82 -3.47 8.09
N ASP A 5 -16.60 -3.69 7.60
CA ASP A 5 -15.44 -4.04 8.43
C ASP A 5 -15.14 -2.95 9.47
N CYS A 6 -15.07 -1.69 9.03
CA CYS A 6 -14.88 -0.54 9.91
C CYS A 6 -15.96 -0.42 11.00
N TYR A 7 -17.23 -0.60 10.63
CA TYR A 7 -18.33 -0.57 11.60
C TYR A 7 -18.34 -1.79 12.54
N THR A 8 -17.86 -2.94 12.07
CA THR A 8 -17.69 -4.13 12.91
C THR A 8 -16.65 -3.90 14.00
N GLU A 9 -15.50 -3.31 13.65
CA GLU A 9 -14.44 -2.98 14.60
C GLU A 9 -14.87 -1.90 15.60
N THR A 10 -15.74 -0.96 15.20
CA THR A 10 -16.33 0.05 16.09
C THR A 10 -17.58 -0.43 16.84
N HIS A 11 -17.92 -1.72 16.75
CA HIS A 11 -19.03 -2.37 17.46
C HIS A 11 -20.41 -1.79 17.10
N THR A 12 -20.54 -1.14 15.96
CA THR A 12 -21.79 -0.56 15.43
C THR A 12 -22.42 -1.54 14.43
N TYR A 13 -22.83 -2.70 14.96
CA TYR A 13 -23.19 -3.85 14.14
C TYR A 13 -24.37 -3.62 13.20
N ASP A 14 -25.35 -2.78 13.56
CA ASP A 14 -26.47 -2.45 12.66
C ASP A 14 -25.98 -1.73 11.39
N SER A 15 -25.04 -0.81 11.56
CA SER A 15 -24.40 -0.13 10.42
C SER A 15 -23.58 -1.13 9.61
N ALA A 16 -22.79 -1.97 10.29
CA ALA A 16 -22.03 -3.03 9.61
C ALA A 16 -22.95 -3.90 8.75
N GLN A 17 -24.09 -4.33 9.31
CA GLN A 17 -25.12 -5.16 8.67
C GLN A 17 -25.69 -4.49 7.42
N ILE A 18 -26.04 -3.21 7.48
CA ILE A 18 -26.56 -2.46 6.33
C ILE A 18 -25.57 -2.48 5.15
N TYR A 19 -24.28 -2.23 5.41
CA TYR A 19 -23.28 -2.14 4.35
C TYR A 19 -22.90 -3.51 3.78
N ILE A 20 -22.89 -4.56 4.61
CA ILE A 20 -22.60 -5.90 4.13
C ILE A 20 -23.78 -6.50 3.36
N ASP A 21 -25.02 -6.27 3.79
CA ASP A 21 -26.23 -6.72 3.06
C ASP A 21 -26.30 -6.10 1.67
N LYS A 22 -26.01 -4.80 1.56
CA LYS A 22 -25.86 -4.13 0.25
C LYS A 22 -24.77 -4.78 -0.60
N SER A 23 -23.64 -5.12 0.00
CA SER A 23 -22.53 -5.74 -0.72
C SER A 23 -22.88 -7.15 -1.21
N ILE A 24 -23.55 -7.95 -0.37
CA ILE A 24 -24.03 -9.30 -0.71
C ILE A 24 -25.06 -9.23 -1.82
N LYS A 25 -26.06 -8.37 -1.70
CA LYS A 25 -27.07 -8.16 -2.73
C LYS A 25 -26.44 -7.87 -4.09
N LEU A 26 -25.48 -6.93 -4.14
CA LEU A 26 -24.78 -6.58 -5.38
C LEU A 26 -24.01 -7.75 -6.00
N VAL A 27 -23.36 -8.60 -5.21
CA VAL A 27 -22.60 -9.75 -5.75
C VAL A 27 -23.49 -10.95 -6.09
N GLU A 28 -24.67 -11.06 -5.48
CA GLU A 28 -25.64 -12.11 -5.76
C GLU A 28 -26.54 -11.80 -6.96
N GLU A 29 -26.76 -10.52 -7.28
CA GLU A 29 -27.47 -10.09 -8.48
C GLU A 29 -26.72 -10.43 -9.79
N ILE A 30 -25.41 -10.69 -9.70
CA ILE A 30 -24.57 -11.02 -10.86
C ILE A 30 -24.65 -12.52 -11.14
N PRO A 31 -25.10 -12.96 -12.34
CA PRO A 31 -25.14 -14.38 -12.70
C PRO A 31 -23.76 -15.03 -12.60
N ASP A 32 -23.70 -16.27 -12.10
CA ASP A 32 -22.42 -16.94 -11.82
C ASP A 32 -21.51 -17.09 -13.06
N ALA A 33 -22.09 -17.28 -14.24
CA ALA A 33 -21.34 -17.33 -15.51
C ALA A 33 -20.66 -15.98 -15.83
N GLN A 34 -21.37 -14.87 -15.63
CA GLN A 34 -20.83 -13.53 -15.81
C GLN A 34 -19.80 -13.22 -14.73
N TYR A 35 -20.10 -13.53 -13.47
CA TYR A 35 -19.21 -13.33 -12.34
C TYR A 35 -17.87 -14.07 -12.50
N SER A 36 -17.94 -15.31 -12.99
CA SER A 36 -16.75 -16.14 -13.27
C SER A 36 -15.91 -15.65 -14.44
N SER A 37 -16.43 -14.76 -15.29
CA SER A 37 -15.65 -14.12 -16.36
C SER A 37 -14.82 -12.94 -15.87
N PHE A 38 -15.15 -12.37 -14.70
CA PHE A 38 -14.43 -11.22 -14.16
C PHE A 38 -12.99 -11.58 -13.79
N ASN A 39 -12.11 -10.57 -13.85
CA ASN A 39 -10.78 -10.67 -13.29
C ASN A 39 -10.87 -11.10 -11.82
N ARG A 40 -10.01 -12.02 -11.39
CA ARG A 40 -9.98 -12.58 -10.03
C ARG A 40 -9.99 -11.49 -8.94
N MET A 41 -9.38 -10.33 -9.19
CA MET A 41 -9.37 -9.22 -8.22
C MET A 41 -10.75 -8.60 -7.94
N PHE A 42 -11.71 -8.78 -8.85
CA PHE A 42 -13.10 -8.31 -8.72
C PHE A 42 -14.05 -9.39 -8.19
N ARG A 43 -13.59 -10.63 -8.03
CA ARG A 43 -14.38 -11.71 -7.45
C ARG A 43 -14.37 -11.57 -5.93
N ARG A 44 -15.42 -10.94 -5.38
CA ARG A 44 -15.55 -10.57 -3.96
C ARG A 44 -16.69 -11.28 -3.22
N LYS A 45 -17.43 -12.19 -3.86
CA LYS A 45 -18.56 -12.93 -3.29
C LYS A 45 -18.15 -13.73 -2.05
N ALA A 46 -17.03 -14.44 -2.10
CA ALA A 46 -16.49 -15.14 -0.94
C ALA A 46 -16.19 -14.20 0.25
N TYR A 47 -15.58 -13.04 -0.03
CA TYR A 47 -15.28 -12.04 0.99
C TYR A 47 -16.54 -11.41 1.58
N ALA A 48 -17.58 -11.20 0.76
CA ALA A 48 -18.87 -10.71 1.23
C ALA A 48 -19.44 -11.64 2.33
N TYR A 49 -19.46 -12.94 2.04
CA TYR A 49 -19.94 -13.94 2.99
C TYR A 49 -19.04 -14.05 4.23
N PHE A 50 -17.72 -13.96 4.07
CA PHE A 50 -16.80 -13.95 5.20
C PHE A 50 -17.06 -12.78 6.14
N TYR A 51 -17.22 -11.55 5.64
CA TYR A 51 -17.48 -10.39 6.49
C TYR A 51 -18.84 -10.49 7.21
N GLN A 52 -19.86 -11.04 6.56
CA GLN A 52 -21.14 -11.33 7.20
C GLN A 52 -20.99 -12.33 8.35
N ALA A 53 -20.22 -13.40 8.13
CA ALA A 53 -19.91 -14.36 9.18
C ALA A 53 -19.19 -13.69 10.36
N GLN A 54 -18.23 -12.80 10.11
CA GLN A 54 -17.52 -12.08 11.17
C GLN A 54 -18.46 -11.20 12.01
N ILE A 55 -19.41 -10.50 11.37
CA ILE A 55 -20.43 -9.74 12.09
C ILE A 55 -21.26 -10.67 12.99
N TYR A 56 -21.72 -11.81 12.49
CA TYR A 56 -22.47 -12.77 13.29
C TYR A 56 -21.65 -13.40 14.42
N ILE A 57 -20.36 -13.68 14.21
CA ILE A 57 -19.42 -14.13 15.26
C ILE A 57 -19.36 -13.08 16.37
N LYS A 58 -19.19 -11.80 16.04
CA LYS A 58 -19.12 -10.70 17.02
C LYS A 58 -20.44 -10.51 17.77
N GLN A 59 -21.57 -10.71 17.10
CA GLN A 59 -22.91 -10.73 17.70
C GLN A 59 -23.23 -12.02 18.47
N LYS A 60 -22.33 -13.01 18.47
CA LYS A 60 -22.54 -14.36 19.04
C LYS A 60 -23.75 -15.12 18.44
N ASN A 61 -24.15 -14.79 17.21
CA ASN A 61 -25.18 -15.50 16.45
C ASN A 61 -24.54 -16.69 15.72
N THR A 62 -24.31 -17.78 16.47
CA THR A 62 -23.54 -18.94 16.00
C THR A 62 -24.20 -19.66 14.82
N LYS A 63 -25.54 -19.76 14.80
CA LYS A 63 -26.27 -20.40 13.69
C LYS A 63 -26.01 -19.68 12.36
N SER A 64 -26.16 -18.36 12.35
CA SER A 64 -26.00 -17.56 11.13
C SER A 64 -24.52 -17.44 10.75
N ALA A 65 -23.63 -17.38 11.74
CA ALA A 65 -22.19 -17.38 11.50
C ALA A 65 -21.77 -18.61 10.68
N LEU A 66 -22.10 -19.82 11.12
CA LEU A 66 -21.68 -21.05 10.42
C LEU A 66 -22.19 -21.10 8.97
N GLU A 67 -23.45 -20.72 8.73
CA GLU A 67 -24.03 -20.70 7.39
C GLU A 67 -23.21 -19.81 6.44
N PHE A 68 -22.82 -18.62 6.89
CA PHE A 68 -22.04 -17.70 6.07
C PHE A 68 -20.56 -18.08 5.96
N ILE A 69 -19.99 -18.75 6.96
CA ILE A 69 -18.64 -19.34 6.85
C ILE A 69 -18.64 -20.42 5.76
N ASP A 70 -19.64 -21.31 5.76
CA ASP A 70 -19.77 -22.37 4.75
C ASP A 70 -19.97 -21.80 3.35
N LYS A 71 -20.80 -20.76 3.21
CA LYS A 71 -20.97 -20.02 1.94
C LYS A 71 -19.64 -19.42 1.47
N ALA A 72 -18.90 -18.76 2.36
CA ALA A 72 -17.60 -18.19 2.04
C ALA A 72 -16.61 -19.28 1.58
N TYR A 73 -16.53 -20.40 2.30
CA TYR A 73 -15.62 -21.50 1.99
C TYR A 73 -15.94 -22.19 0.66
N LYS A 74 -17.21 -22.48 0.39
CA LYS A 74 -17.64 -23.02 -0.91
C LYS A 74 -17.29 -22.06 -2.05
N GLN A 75 -17.56 -20.77 -1.84
CA GLN A 75 -17.27 -19.76 -2.84
C GLN A 75 -15.77 -19.59 -3.09
N THR A 76 -14.90 -19.71 -2.07
CA THR A 76 -13.45 -19.64 -2.29
C THR A 76 -12.90 -20.83 -3.06
N ILE A 77 -13.44 -22.03 -2.84
CA ILE A 77 -13.10 -23.21 -3.65
C ILE A 77 -13.50 -22.97 -5.11
N ASN A 78 -14.74 -22.52 -5.34
CA ASN A 78 -15.25 -22.23 -6.69
C ASN A 78 -14.41 -21.17 -7.41
N GLU A 79 -13.98 -20.14 -6.68
CA GLU A 79 -13.12 -19.06 -7.19
C GLU A 79 -11.62 -19.44 -7.25
N GLN A 80 -11.27 -20.66 -6.84
CA GLN A 80 -9.90 -21.19 -6.82
C GLN A 80 -8.92 -20.31 -6.01
N HIS A 81 -9.39 -19.78 -4.87
CA HIS A 81 -8.53 -19.02 -3.98
C HIS A 81 -7.59 -19.93 -3.19
N SER A 82 -6.29 -19.72 -3.36
CA SER A 82 -5.24 -20.43 -2.59
C SER A 82 -5.05 -19.88 -1.17
N TYR A 83 -5.45 -18.63 -0.93
CA TYR A 83 -5.37 -17.98 0.37
C TYR A 83 -6.71 -18.14 1.11
N LEU A 84 -6.84 -19.24 1.85
CA LEU A 84 -8.06 -19.64 2.58
C LEU A 84 -8.01 -19.25 4.06
N TYR A 85 -6.87 -18.75 4.52
CA TYR A 85 -6.59 -18.43 5.92
C TYR A 85 -7.76 -17.73 6.66
N PRO A 86 -8.33 -16.61 6.17
CA PRO A 86 -9.34 -15.87 6.93
C PRO A 86 -10.59 -16.72 7.22
N ILE A 87 -10.99 -17.58 6.28
CA ILE A 87 -12.16 -18.44 6.41
C ILE A 87 -11.88 -19.61 7.35
N LEU A 88 -10.67 -20.18 7.28
CA LEU A 88 -10.23 -21.22 8.22
C LEU A 88 -10.16 -20.68 9.65
N GLU A 89 -9.71 -19.44 9.81
CA GLU A 89 -9.74 -18.75 11.10
C GLU A 89 -11.16 -18.50 11.59
N ALA A 90 -12.10 -18.09 10.72
CA ALA A 90 -13.50 -17.91 11.08
C ALA A 90 -14.16 -19.20 11.58
N TYR A 91 -13.85 -20.36 10.98
CA TYR A 91 -14.25 -21.65 11.55
C TYR A 91 -13.69 -21.85 12.97
N GLY A 92 -12.41 -21.53 13.17
CA GLY A 92 -11.78 -21.60 14.49
C GLY A 92 -12.48 -20.70 15.52
N ASP A 93 -12.78 -19.46 15.15
CA ASP A 93 -13.49 -18.49 15.98
C ASP A 93 -14.92 -18.97 16.31
N TYR A 94 -15.63 -19.54 15.34
CA TYR A 94 -16.94 -20.17 15.53
C TYR A 94 -16.87 -21.32 16.56
N TYR A 95 -15.95 -22.27 16.37
CA TYR A 95 -15.82 -23.41 17.29
C TYR A 95 -15.40 -22.98 18.68
N PHE A 96 -14.59 -21.92 18.79
CA PHE A 96 -14.24 -21.33 20.08
C PHE A 96 -15.49 -20.76 20.78
N LEU A 97 -16.37 -20.05 20.07
CA LEU A 97 -17.60 -19.48 20.63
C LEU A 97 -18.55 -20.55 21.18
N ILE A 98 -18.67 -21.69 20.49
CA ILE A 98 -19.49 -22.82 20.95
C ILE A 98 -18.76 -23.75 21.93
N LYS A 99 -17.56 -23.35 22.40
CA LYS A 99 -16.72 -24.06 23.37
C LYS A 99 -16.21 -25.43 22.90
N GLU A 100 -16.18 -25.67 21.60
CA GLU A 100 -15.54 -26.84 21.00
C GLU A 100 -14.05 -26.56 20.73
N PHE A 101 -13.28 -26.41 21.81
CA PHE A 101 -11.90 -25.92 21.75
C PHE A 101 -10.96 -26.78 20.91
N GLN A 102 -11.16 -28.10 20.90
CA GLN A 102 -10.34 -29.00 20.08
C GLN A 102 -10.58 -28.79 18.57
N ASN A 103 -11.84 -28.56 18.18
CA ASN A 103 -12.19 -28.23 16.79
C ASN A 103 -11.66 -26.84 16.42
N ALA A 104 -11.76 -25.87 17.33
CA ALA A 104 -11.16 -24.55 17.13
C ALA A 104 -9.65 -24.64 16.86
N ILE A 105 -8.91 -25.38 17.69
CA ILE A 105 -7.47 -25.62 17.51
C ILE A 105 -7.18 -26.29 16.16
N SER A 106 -7.98 -27.28 15.76
CA SER A 106 -7.82 -27.96 14.47
C SER A 106 -7.90 -26.97 13.29
N TYR A 107 -8.93 -26.11 13.28
CA TYR A 107 -9.10 -25.10 12.23
C TYR A 107 -8.04 -24.00 12.28
N TYR A 108 -7.67 -23.52 13.47
CA TYR A 108 -6.55 -22.59 13.63
C TYR A 108 -5.23 -23.16 13.10
N LYS A 109 -4.94 -24.45 13.33
CA LYS A 109 -3.74 -25.09 12.76
C LYS A 109 -3.80 -25.19 11.23
N LYS A 110 -4.97 -25.47 10.65
CA LYS A 110 -5.16 -25.40 9.19
C LYS A 110 -4.90 -23.98 8.67
N ALA A 111 -5.39 -22.96 9.39
CA ALA A 111 -5.20 -21.56 9.09
C ALA A 111 -3.70 -21.16 9.11
N ILE A 112 -2.94 -21.59 10.14
CA ILE A 112 -1.48 -21.43 10.23
C ILE A 112 -0.79 -22.08 9.03
N ASN A 113 -1.15 -23.32 8.69
CA ASN A 113 -0.52 -24.03 7.59
C ASN A 113 -0.77 -23.32 6.25
N ASN A 114 -1.97 -22.77 6.03
CA ASN A 114 -2.24 -21.96 4.86
C ASN A 114 -1.41 -20.67 4.85
N LYS A 115 -1.34 -19.89 5.94
CA LYS A 115 -0.45 -18.70 6.00
C LYS A 115 1.01 -19.03 5.71
N LYS A 116 1.50 -20.18 6.20
CA LYS A 116 2.87 -20.64 5.94
C LYS A 116 3.16 -20.86 4.45
N GLN A 117 2.21 -21.39 3.70
CA GLN A 117 2.33 -21.55 2.23
C GLN A 117 2.47 -20.21 1.50
N HIS A 118 2.04 -19.11 2.13
CA HIS A 118 2.13 -17.73 1.64
C HIS A 118 3.19 -16.90 2.36
N LEU A 119 4.13 -17.56 3.07
CA LEU A 119 5.26 -16.94 3.77
C LEU A 119 4.85 -15.90 4.82
N GLN A 120 3.68 -16.06 5.43
CA GLN A 120 3.18 -15.17 6.49
C GLN A 120 3.30 -15.80 7.87
N THR A 121 3.64 -14.99 8.86
CA THR A 121 3.60 -15.36 10.28
C THR A 121 2.15 -15.51 10.76
N SER A 122 1.95 -16.10 11.93
CA SER A 122 0.62 -16.46 12.44
C SER A 122 0.48 -16.18 13.93
N ALA A 123 1.08 -15.07 14.40
CA ALA A 123 1.17 -14.79 15.81
C ALA A 123 -0.21 -14.65 16.46
N ASP A 124 -1.10 -13.93 15.80
CA ASP A 124 -2.52 -13.80 16.11
C ASP A 124 -3.23 -15.15 16.30
N ILE A 125 -3.04 -16.08 15.37
CA ILE A 125 -3.65 -17.41 15.45
C ILE A 125 -3.05 -18.23 16.60
N ASN A 126 -1.73 -18.16 16.80
CA ASN A 126 -1.08 -18.85 17.91
C ASN A 126 -1.60 -18.36 19.27
N LEU A 127 -1.86 -17.06 19.41
CA LEU A 127 -2.54 -16.52 20.59
C LEU A 127 -3.94 -17.11 20.75
N LYS A 128 -4.74 -17.19 19.68
CA LYS A 128 -6.07 -17.84 19.74
C LYS A 128 -5.98 -19.30 20.16
N ILE A 129 -5.00 -20.05 19.66
CA ILE A 129 -4.74 -21.44 20.09
C ILE A 129 -4.39 -21.50 21.58
N SER A 130 -3.55 -20.59 22.09
CA SER A 130 -3.27 -20.57 23.54
C SER A 130 -4.51 -20.31 24.38
N HIS A 131 -5.44 -19.46 23.92
CA HIS A 131 -6.71 -19.23 24.61
C HIS A 131 -7.57 -20.50 24.65
N CYS A 132 -7.58 -21.32 23.60
CA CYS A 132 -8.23 -22.62 23.63
C CYS A 132 -7.61 -23.54 24.69
N TYR A 133 -6.29 -23.64 24.75
CA TYR A 133 -5.60 -24.47 25.76
C TYR A 133 -5.84 -23.97 27.18
N LYS A 134 -5.83 -22.65 27.38
CA LYS A 134 -6.22 -22.01 28.64
C LYS A 134 -7.64 -22.42 29.06
N ALA A 135 -8.59 -22.37 28.14
CA ALA A 135 -9.98 -22.75 28.41
C ALA A 135 -10.16 -24.24 28.75
N MET A 136 -9.22 -25.09 28.32
CA MET A 136 -9.15 -26.52 28.67
C MET A 136 -8.26 -26.80 29.90
N ASN A 137 -7.73 -25.77 30.57
CA ASN A 137 -6.78 -25.87 31.69
C ASN A 137 -5.45 -26.60 31.34
N ASP A 138 -5.03 -26.58 30.07
CA ASP A 138 -3.76 -27.12 29.62
C ASP A 138 -2.69 -26.02 29.61
N SER A 139 -2.10 -25.78 30.79
CA SER A 139 -1.11 -24.72 31.00
C SER A 139 0.18 -24.91 30.20
N PHE A 140 0.56 -26.17 29.93
CA PHE A 140 1.76 -26.48 29.16
C PHE A 140 1.61 -26.01 27.72
N ASN A 141 0.53 -26.41 27.04
CA ASN A 141 0.30 -25.98 25.67
C ASN A 141 -0.09 -24.51 25.57
N GLU A 142 -0.83 -23.95 26.53
CA GLU A 142 -1.07 -22.51 26.61
C GLU A 142 0.24 -21.73 26.55
N LYS A 143 1.19 -22.03 27.46
CA LYS A 143 2.49 -21.36 27.52
C LYS A 143 3.28 -21.53 26.23
N LYS A 144 3.30 -22.74 25.66
CA LYS A 144 3.98 -23.01 24.38
C LYS A 144 3.49 -22.09 23.27
N TYR A 145 2.17 -21.99 23.06
CA TYR A 145 1.61 -21.19 21.98
C TYR A 145 1.68 -19.67 22.26
N LEU A 146 1.63 -19.26 23.52
CA LEU A 146 1.90 -17.86 23.91
C LEU A 146 3.33 -17.45 23.56
N THR A 147 4.33 -18.29 23.86
CA THR A 147 5.73 -18.03 23.50
C THR A 147 5.89 -17.88 21.99
N ILE A 148 5.36 -18.84 21.21
CA ILE A 148 5.42 -18.80 19.73
C ILE A 148 4.78 -17.50 19.21
N SER A 149 3.61 -17.12 19.73
CA SER A 149 2.94 -15.87 19.35
C SER A 149 3.82 -14.65 19.66
N SER A 150 4.43 -14.59 20.85
CA SER A 150 5.26 -13.47 21.27
C SER A 150 6.49 -13.31 20.38
N GLU A 151 7.21 -14.40 20.13
CA GLU A 151 8.40 -14.43 19.28
C GLU A 151 8.09 -13.98 17.84
N GLN A 152 6.98 -14.46 17.28
CA GLN A 152 6.54 -14.04 15.95
C GLN A 152 6.18 -12.55 15.89
N ARG A 153 5.50 -11.99 16.91
CA ARG A 153 5.22 -10.55 16.96
C ARG A 153 6.49 -9.71 17.01
N GLN A 154 7.47 -10.12 17.82
CA GLN A 154 8.76 -9.42 17.89
C GLN A 154 9.49 -9.46 16.55
N TYR A 155 9.44 -10.61 15.85
CA TYR A 155 9.98 -10.74 14.51
C TYR A 155 9.27 -9.80 13.52
N ASP A 156 7.94 -9.81 13.49
CA ASP A 156 7.13 -8.97 12.60
C ASP A 156 7.35 -7.47 12.84
N GLU A 157 7.45 -7.06 14.10
CA GLU A 157 7.75 -5.68 14.48
C GLU A 157 9.15 -5.27 14.00
N LYS A 158 10.16 -6.14 14.19
CA LYS A 158 11.52 -5.88 13.72
C LYS A 158 11.57 -5.71 12.21
N ILE A 159 10.94 -6.62 11.46
CA ILE A 159 10.87 -6.56 10.00
C ILE A 159 10.09 -5.31 9.55
N GLY A 160 8.97 -5.01 10.21
CA GLY A 160 8.16 -3.81 9.94
C GLY A 160 8.94 -2.51 10.12
N ARG A 161 9.75 -2.42 11.19
CA ARG A 161 10.65 -1.27 11.42
C ARG A 161 11.68 -1.14 10.29
N ILE A 162 12.36 -2.22 9.92
CA ILE A 162 13.37 -2.22 8.83
C ILE A 162 12.75 -1.80 7.50
N ASN A 163 11.56 -2.32 7.18
CA ASN A 163 10.88 -1.95 5.94
C ASN A 163 10.47 -0.47 5.95
N SER A 164 9.98 0.04 7.09
CA SER A 164 9.60 1.44 7.23
C SER A 164 10.80 2.39 7.08
N THR A 165 11.96 2.03 7.65
CA THR A 165 13.18 2.82 7.48
C THR A 165 13.64 2.82 6.02
N HIS A 166 13.62 1.66 5.35
CA HIS A 166 13.99 1.57 3.94
C HIS A 166 13.06 2.41 3.04
N ILE A 167 11.75 2.40 3.29
CA ILE A 167 10.79 3.23 2.56
C ILE A 167 11.06 4.72 2.80
N ALA A 168 11.32 5.11 4.05
CA ALA A 168 11.66 6.51 4.36
C ALA A 168 12.96 6.96 3.66
N GLU A 169 13.98 6.09 3.65
CA GLU A 169 15.23 6.33 2.94
C GLU A 169 15.02 6.42 1.42
N SER A 170 14.19 5.57 0.82
CA SER A 170 13.93 5.63 -0.61
C SER A 170 13.18 6.91 -1.01
N ILE A 171 12.20 7.33 -0.21
CA ILE A 171 11.48 8.61 -0.41
C ILE A 171 12.46 9.79 -0.28
N LEU A 172 13.29 9.79 0.77
CA LEU A 172 14.26 10.86 0.99
C LEU A 172 15.28 10.95 -0.15
N LYS A 173 15.75 9.80 -0.65
CA LYS A 173 16.63 9.72 -1.80
C LYS A 173 15.97 10.28 -3.07
N GLU A 174 14.72 9.92 -3.34
CA GLU A 174 13.98 10.44 -4.50
C GLU A 174 13.80 11.97 -4.42
N GLU A 175 13.52 12.51 -3.23
CA GLU A 175 13.44 13.95 -2.99
C GLU A 175 14.79 14.66 -3.19
N LEU A 176 15.89 14.05 -2.75
CA LEU A 176 17.23 14.58 -2.99
C LEU A 176 17.57 14.58 -4.48
N GLU A 177 17.31 13.49 -5.20
CA GLU A 177 17.55 13.39 -6.65
C GLU A 177 16.73 14.44 -7.42
N LYS A 178 15.46 14.66 -7.05
CA LYS A 178 14.63 15.73 -7.60
C LYS A 178 15.22 17.11 -7.35
N LYS A 179 15.65 17.39 -6.11
CA LYS A 179 16.29 18.68 -5.76
C LYS A 179 17.59 18.90 -6.53
N GLU A 180 18.41 17.86 -6.68
CA GLU A 180 19.65 17.93 -7.45
C GLU A 180 19.37 18.16 -8.94
N ALA A 181 18.38 17.49 -9.52
CA ALA A 181 17.98 17.71 -10.91
C ALA A 181 17.52 19.16 -11.15
N VAL A 182 16.71 19.72 -10.24
CA VAL A 182 16.28 21.13 -10.29
C VAL A 182 17.48 22.07 -10.13
N ARG A 183 18.37 21.81 -9.16
CA ARG A 183 19.60 22.61 -8.96
C ARG A 183 20.48 22.61 -10.21
N ASN A 184 20.72 21.44 -10.79
CA ASN A 184 21.57 21.29 -11.99
C ASN A 184 20.95 22.02 -13.19
N LYS A 185 19.62 21.94 -13.36
CA LYS A 185 18.90 22.72 -14.37
C LYS A 185 19.07 24.22 -14.16
N ASN A 186 18.96 24.70 -12.92
CA ASN A 186 19.13 26.11 -12.60
C ASN A 186 20.58 26.60 -12.84
N ILE A 187 21.58 25.78 -12.50
CA ILE A 187 22.99 26.07 -12.80
C ILE A 187 23.20 26.18 -14.31
N LEU A 188 22.62 25.26 -15.09
CA LEU A 188 22.72 25.29 -16.55
C LEU A 188 22.07 26.55 -17.15
N ILE A 189 20.91 26.96 -16.64
CA ILE A 189 20.26 28.22 -17.02
C ILE A 189 21.16 29.41 -16.68
N LEU A 190 21.70 29.48 -15.46
CA LEU A 190 22.59 30.58 -15.04
C LEU A 190 23.84 30.68 -15.91
N LEU A 191 24.46 29.54 -16.26
CA LEU A 191 25.61 29.50 -17.16
C LEU A 191 25.25 30.01 -18.56
N SER A 192 24.09 29.60 -19.10
CA SER A 192 23.63 30.05 -20.42
C SER A 192 23.39 31.56 -20.47
N VAL A 193 22.82 32.15 -19.41
CA VAL A 193 22.60 33.60 -19.30
C VAL A 193 23.94 34.34 -19.22
N ASN A 194 24.90 33.85 -18.43
CA ASN A 194 26.22 34.46 -18.34
C ASN A 194 26.97 34.46 -19.68
N ILE A 195 26.92 33.36 -20.43
CA ILE A 195 27.52 33.28 -21.76
C ILE A 195 26.88 34.29 -22.73
N LEU A 196 25.55 34.42 -22.70
CA LEU A 196 24.83 35.39 -23.53
C LEU A 196 25.24 36.83 -23.20
N CYS A 197 25.34 37.17 -21.90
CA CYS A 197 25.82 38.48 -21.46
C CYS A 197 27.25 38.76 -21.95
N MET A 198 28.16 37.79 -21.87
CA MET A 198 29.54 37.94 -22.38
C MET A 198 29.57 38.19 -23.89
N ILE A 199 28.74 37.50 -24.68
CA ILE A 199 28.63 37.72 -26.13
C ILE A 199 28.11 39.14 -26.41
N LEU A 200 27.08 39.60 -25.69
CA LEU A 200 26.55 40.96 -25.83
C LEU A 200 27.61 42.03 -25.52
N ILE A 201 28.39 41.84 -24.45
CA ILE A 201 29.50 42.75 -24.10
C ILE A 201 30.53 42.80 -25.23
N VAL A 202 30.94 41.64 -25.78
CA VAL A 202 31.88 41.57 -26.90
C VAL A 202 31.33 42.30 -28.13
N LEU A 203 30.05 42.11 -28.47
CA LEU A 203 29.40 42.80 -29.59
C LEU A 203 29.35 44.32 -29.39
N VAL A 204 29.05 44.79 -28.18
CA VAL A 204 29.06 46.22 -27.84
C VAL A 204 30.47 46.79 -27.97
N VAL A 205 31.48 46.13 -27.40
CA VAL A 205 32.89 46.55 -27.51
C VAL A 205 33.34 46.59 -28.97
N PHE A 206 32.96 45.58 -29.77
CA PHE A 206 33.27 45.53 -31.20
C PHE A 206 32.64 46.70 -31.97
N ARG A 207 31.36 47.01 -31.72
CA ARG A 207 30.68 48.16 -32.33
C ARG A 207 31.37 49.48 -31.96
N LEU A 208 31.69 49.67 -30.68
CA LEU A 208 32.37 50.88 -30.20
C LEU A 208 33.77 51.05 -30.84
N ARG A 209 34.53 49.96 -31.02
CA ARG A 209 35.82 50.00 -31.74
C ARG A 209 35.64 50.39 -33.21
N LYS A 210 34.69 49.77 -33.91
CA LYS A 210 34.41 50.08 -35.33
C LYS A 210 33.97 51.53 -35.54
N GLU A 211 33.12 52.07 -34.65
CA GLU A 211 32.75 53.49 -34.71
C GLU A 211 33.96 54.41 -34.51
N LYS A 212 34.87 54.07 -33.59
CA LYS A 212 36.10 54.85 -33.36
C LYS A 212 37.01 54.85 -34.59
N GLU A 213 37.17 53.71 -35.25
CA GLU A 213 37.95 53.59 -36.50
C GLU A 213 37.32 54.39 -37.65
N MET A 214 35.99 54.34 -37.81
CA MET A 214 35.28 55.14 -38.82
C MET A 214 35.40 56.64 -38.53
N ARG A 215 35.29 57.08 -37.27
CA ARG A 215 35.50 58.49 -36.91
C ARG A 215 36.93 58.94 -37.20
N SER A 216 37.94 58.16 -36.82
CA SER A 216 39.35 58.43 -37.13
C SER A 216 39.60 58.56 -38.64
N SER A 217 39.03 57.66 -39.44
CA SER A 217 39.14 57.68 -40.90
C SER A 217 38.46 58.90 -41.52
N LYS A 218 37.26 59.27 -41.04
CA LYS A 218 36.56 60.51 -41.47
C LYS A 218 37.37 61.77 -41.14
N THR A 219 37.96 61.84 -39.94
CA THR A 219 38.81 62.98 -39.55
C THR A 219 40.03 63.10 -40.45
N LYS A 220 40.68 61.98 -40.83
CA LYS A 220 41.78 61.98 -41.82
C LYS A 220 41.35 62.48 -43.20
N ILE A 221 40.20 62.05 -43.71
CA ILE A 221 39.68 62.49 -45.03
C ILE A 221 39.38 64.00 -45.04
N ILE A 222 38.76 64.52 -43.96
CA ILE A 222 38.48 65.97 -43.82
C ILE A 222 39.79 66.77 -43.77
N TYR A 223 40.80 66.28 -43.05
CA TYR A 223 42.11 66.91 -42.98
C TYR A 223 42.79 66.94 -44.37
N CYS A 224 42.79 65.83 -45.12
CA CYS A 224 43.35 65.78 -46.47
C CYS A 224 42.64 66.73 -47.46
N ARG A 225 41.31 66.85 -47.39
CA ARG A 225 40.57 67.80 -48.25
C ARG A 225 40.89 69.26 -47.94
N LYS A 226 41.15 69.62 -46.68
CA LYS A 226 41.57 70.98 -46.33
C LYS A 226 42.96 71.33 -46.85
N VAL A 227 43.89 70.37 -46.83
CA VAL A 227 45.26 70.59 -47.31
C VAL A 227 45.32 70.76 -48.83
N GLN A 228 44.41 70.17 -49.60
CA GLN A 228 44.35 70.31 -51.07
C GLN A 228 43.68 71.61 -51.56
N MET A 229 43.08 72.41 -50.68
CA MET A 229 42.42 73.68 -51.02
C MET A 229 43.28 74.92 -50.71
N ILE A 230 44.54 74.72 -50.31
CA ILE A 230 45.55 75.76 -50.06
C ILE A 230 46.63 75.59 -51.13
#